data_AF-A0A520BP62-F1
#
_entry.id   AF-A0A520BP62-F1
#
_cell.length_a   1.000
_cell.length_b   1.000
_cell.length_c   1.000
_cell.angle_alpha   90.00
_cell.angle_beta   90.00
_cell.angle_gamma   90.00
#
_symmetry.space_group_name_H-M   'P 1'
#
loop_
_entity.id
_entity.type
_entity.pdbx_description
1 polymer ?
#
loop_
_entity_poly.entity_id
_entity_poly.type
_entity_poly.pdbx_seq_one_letter_code
_entity_poly.pdbx_strand_id
1 'polypeptide(L)'
;KAQFSEFDFDLKKLNQVDGKISYTLIDTIQNIPKDRLHSLLLEWVAVNFKSATNVIKLNDKEAGKIIVKGLSEEFYTFRVLGGDAVAKYYQHFTIDFTAKENRYRVIITDFELDKPATYSKYGGSPAIKGSIDGYYASIPKEYDWEKLKRPERLSINISKNVLKNTYSSSINTLQSIKDFIRKNANKTDKKDEF
;
A
#
# COMPACT_ATOMS: atom_id res chain seq x y z
N LYS A 1 18.60 -23.35 21.67
CA LYS A 1 18.94 -21.99 21.19
C LYS A 1 18.12 -21.73 19.93
N ALA A 2 17.09 -20.88 19.98
CA ALA A 2 16.34 -20.51 18.78
C ALA A 2 17.17 -19.48 18.01
N GLN A 3 17.61 -19.84 16.79
CA GLN A 3 18.21 -18.91 15.85
C GLN A 3 17.18 -17.83 15.53
N PHE A 4 17.53 -16.57 15.83
CA PHE A 4 16.82 -15.42 15.29
C PHE A 4 17.18 -15.35 13.80
N SER A 5 16.47 -16.13 12.98
CA SER A 5 16.66 -16.06 11.52
C SER A 5 16.39 -14.63 11.08
N GLU A 6 17.29 -14.13 10.25
CA GLU A 6 17.20 -12.83 9.59
C GLU A 6 15.82 -12.66 8.95
N PHE A 7 15.14 -11.55 9.25
CA PHE A 7 13.93 -11.19 8.52
C PHE A 7 14.32 -10.76 7.10
N ASP A 8 14.02 -11.61 6.12
CA ASP A 8 14.48 -11.56 4.72
C ASP A 8 13.65 -10.60 3.83
N PHE A 9 13.18 -9.48 4.38
CA PHE A 9 12.63 -8.43 3.52
C PHE A 9 13.77 -7.55 3.00
N ASP A 10 14.04 -7.69 1.71
CA ASP A 10 15.00 -6.87 0.99
C ASP A 10 14.46 -5.45 0.76
N LEU A 11 15.07 -4.48 1.45
CA LEU A 11 14.72 -3.06 1.33
C LEU A 11 14.94 -2.51 -0.08
N LYS A 12 15.76 -3.15 -0.93
CA LYS A 12 15.94 -2.75 -2.34
C LYS A 12 14.67 -2.91 -3.17
N LYS A 13 13.67 -3.65 -2.68
CA LYS A 13 12.34 -3.77 -3.32
C LYS A 13 11.48 -2.52 -3.14
N LEU A 14 11.85 -1.62 -2.21
CA LEU A 14 11.14 -0.38 -1.98
C LEU A 14 11.58 0.65 -3.02
N ASN A 15 10.62 1.18 -3.76
CA ASN A 15 10.86 2.26 -4.68
C ASN A 15 10.63 3.61 -3.98
N GLN A 16 11.58 4.53 -4.11
CA GLN A 16 11.49 5.88 -3.56
C GLN A 16 11.50 6.91 -4.68
N VAL A 17 10.56 7.84 -4.63
CA VAL A 17 10.49 9.00 -5.51
C VAL A 17 10.49 10.22 -4.60
N ASP A 18 11.47 11.11 -4.76
CA ASP A 18 11.66 12.31 -3.93
C ASP A 18 11.68 12.04 -2.42
N GLY A 19 12.30 10.91 -2.03
CA GLY A 19 12.42 10.49 -0.62
C GLY A 19 11.14 9.89 -0.03
N LYS A 20 10.09 9.69 -0.83
CA LYS A 20 8.86 9.02 -0.42
C LYS A 20 8.73 7.65 -1.05
N ILE A 21 8.28 6.67 -0.27
CA ILE A 21 7.93 5.35 -0.80
C ILE A 21 6.73 5.49 -1.77
N SER A 22 6.88 4.94 -2.98
CA SER A 22 5.90 5.04 -4.05
C SER A 22 5.91 3.83 -4.97
N TYR A 23 4.73 3.32 -5.30
CA TYR A 23 4.57 2.18 -6.20
C TYR A 23 3.81 2.59 -7.44
N THR A 24 4.37 2.30 -8.62
CA THR A 24 3.82 2.73 -9.89
C THR A 24 3.50 1.54 -10.78
N LEU A 25 2.31 1.55 -11.38
CA LEU A 25 1.92 0.70 -12.50
C LEU A 25 1.70 1.58 -13.73
N ILE A 26 2.29 1.21 -14.85
CA ILE A 26 1.95 1.74 -16.17
C ILE A 26 1.62 0.53 -17.04
N ASP A 27 0.42 0.49 -17.61
CA ASP A 27 0.00 -0.60 -18.49
C ASP A 27 -0.71 -0.03 -19.74
N THR A 28 -0.63 -0.79 -20.83
CA THR A 28 -1.19 -0.43 -22.13
C THR A 28 -2.20 -1.49 -22.55
N ILE A 29 -3.34 -1.04 -23.07
CA ILE A 29 -4.42 -1.87 -23.59
C ILE A 29 -4.73 -1.35 -24.98
N GLN A 30 -4.68 -2.21 -25.99
CA GLN A 30 -4.91 -1.79 -27.36
C GLN A 30 -6.38 -1.44 -27.59
N ASN A 31 -6.61 -0.43 -28.43
CA ASN A 31 -7.92 -0.01 -28.93
C ASN A 31 -8.93 0.32 -27.82
N ILE A 32 -8.48 0.91 -26.70
CA ILE A 32 -9.36 1.38 -25.65
C ILE A 32 -9.29 2.91 -25.52
N PRO A 33 -10.43 3.61 -25.66
CA PRO A 33 -10.44 5.06 -25.56
C PRO A 33 -10.17 5.51 -24.12
N LYS A 34 -9.56 6.69 -23.97
CA LYS A 34 -9.31 7.34 -22.66
C LYS A 34 -10.53 7.29 -21.75
N ASP A 35 -11.70 7.66 -22.27
CA ASP A 35 -12.96 7.73 -21.53
C ASP A 35 -13.39 6.37 -20.98
N ARG A 36 -13.14 5.28 -21.71
CA ARG A 36 -13.47 3.93 -21.24
C ARG A 36 -12.51 3.50 -20.14
N LEU A 37 -11.21 3.76 -20.29
CA LEU A 37 -10.23 3.49 -19.22
C LEU A 37 -10.55 4.26 -17.94
N HIS A 38 -10.89 5.54 -18.07
CA HIS A 38 -11.28 6.37 -16.94
C HIS A 38 -12.50 5.79 -16.20
N SER A 39 -13.53 5.38 -16.93
CA SER A 39 -14.69 4.71 -16.35
C SER A 39 -14.34 3.40 -15.66
N LEU A 40 -13.50 2.56 -16.26
CA LEU A 40 -13.05 1.30 -15.63
C LEU A 40 -12.27 1.53 -14.34
N LEU A 41 -11.48 2.60 -14.26
CA LEU A 41 -10.76 2.97 -13.05
C LEU A 41 -11.74 3.41 -11.95
N LEU A 42 -12.74 4.23 -12.27
CA LEU A 42 -13.81 4.59 -11.33
C LEU A 42 -14.62 3.37 -10.88
N GLU A 43 -14.95 2.46 -11.80
CA GLU A 43 -15.65 1.21 -11.49
C GLU A 43 -14.83 0.37 -10.50
N TRP A 44 -13.51 0.23 -10.71
CA TRP A 44 -12.64 -0.47 -9.76
C TRP A 44 -12.67 0.19 -8.37
N VAL A 45 -12.62 1.53 -8.29
CA VAL A 45 -12.72 2.25 -7.01
C VAL A 45 -14.06 1.98 -6.34
N ALA A 46 -15.16 2.01 -7.09
CA ALA A 46 -16.49 1.75 -6.54
C ALA A 46 -16.66 0.32 -5.99
N VAL A 47 -15.98 -0.67 -6.58
CA VAL A 47 -16.02 -2.07 -6.13
C VAL A 47 -15.11 -2.32 -4.93
N ASN A 48 -13.96 -1.65 -4.84
CA ASN A 48 -12.94 -1.96 -3.83
C ASN A 48 -13.03 -1.09 -2.57
N PHE A 49 -13.77 0.03 -2.61
CA PHE A 49 -13.95 0.90 -1.46
C PHE A 49 -15.40 0.92 -0.99
N LYS A 50 -15.60 0.93 0.33
CA LYS A 50 -16.93 0.96 0.96
C LYS A 50 -17.78 2.16 0.50
N SER A 51 -17.15 3.30 0.22
CA SER A 51 -17.84 4.49 -0.28
C SER A 51 -16.92 5.23 -1.25
N ALA A 52 -17.20 5.09 -2.56
CA ALA A 52 -16.48 5.79 -3.61
C ALA A 52 -16.47 7.31 -3.38
N THR A 53 -17.62 7.87 -3.02
CA THR A 53 -17.79 9.31 -2.77
C THR A 53 -16.88 9.83 -1.67
N ASN A 54 -16.67 9.05 -0.61
CA ASN A 54 -15.83 9.49 0.50
C ASN A 54 -14.34 9.39 0.19
N VAL A 55 -13.92 8.44 -0.65
CA VAL A 55 -12.51 8.19 -0.94
C VAL A 55 -12.00 8.98 -2.14
N ILE A 56 -12.85 9.26 -3.13
CA ILE A 56 -12.50 10.09 -4.29
C ILE A 56 -12.36 11.55 -3.84
N LYS A 57 -11.18 12.13 -4.05
CA LYS A 57 -10.85 13.53 -3.74
C LYS A 57 -10.74 14.40 -4.98
N LEU A 58 -10.51 13.80 -6.14
CA LEU A 58 -10.55 14.45 -7.44
C LEU A 58 -11.06 13.45 -8.48
N ASN A 59 -11.94 13.91 -9.36
CA ASN A 59 -12.40 13.18 -10.53
C ASN A 59 -12.50 14.18 -11.70
N ASP A 60 -11.45 14.24 -12.51
CA ASP A 60 -11.35 15.11 -13.67
C ASP A 60 -11.33 14.24 -14.93
N LYS A 61 -12.52 14.09 -15.54
CA LYS A 61 -12.70 13.27 -16.74
C LYS A 61 -11.93 13.85 -17.94
N GLU A 62 -11.80 15.17 -18.06
CA GLU A 62 -11.13 15.81 -19.19
C GLU A 62 -9.63 15.52 -19.14
N ALA A 63 -9.00 15.72 -17.98
CA ALA A 63 -7.60 15.37 -17.74
C ALA A 63 -7.36 13.85 -17.64
N GLY A 64 -8.42 13.05 -17.50
CA GLY A 64 -8.35 11.61 -17.24
C GLY A 64 -7.74 11.30 -15.88
N LYS A 65 -7.94 12.17 -14.88
CA LYS A 65 -7.27 12.10 -13.58
C LYS A 65 -8.24 11.78 -12.45
N ILE A 66 -7.89 10.80 -11.61
CA ILE A 66 -8.64 10.45 -10.41
C ILE A 66 -7.67 10.39 -9.23
N ILE A 67 -8.00 11.06 -8.12
CA ILE A 67 -7.26 10.95 -6.86
C ILE A 67 -8.15 10.29 -5.81
N VAL A 68 -7.65 9.23 -5.20
CA VAL A 68 -8.35 8.46 -4.16
C VAL A 68 -7.51 8.43 -2.88
N LYS A 69 -8.13 8.66 -1.72
CA LYS A 69 -7.50 8.42 -0.41
C LYS A 69 -8.09 7.18 0.23
N GLY A 70 -7.24 6.18 0.42
CA GLY A 70 -7.58 4.88 0.99
C GLY A 70 -7.15 4.70 2.43
N LEU A 71 -7.68 3.65 3.04
CA LEU A 71 -7.35 3.19 4.38
C LEU A 71 -7.39 1.66 4.39
N SER A 72 -6.31 1.01 4.81
CA SER A 72 -6.29 -0.43 5.11
C SER A 72 -6.04 -0.67 6.59
N GLU A 73 -6.62 -1.73 7.13
CA GLU A 73 -6.27 -2.26 8.45
C GLU A 73 -5.21 -3.33 8.26
N GLU A 74 -4.09 -3.20 8.96
CA GLU A 74 -2.91 -4.03 8.80
C GLU A 74 -2.44 -4.57 10.16
N PHE A 75 -1.69 -5.67 10.11
CA PHE A 75 -1.17 -6.33 11.30
C PHE A 75 0.29 -6.68 11.13
N TYR A 76 1.10 -6.50 12.18
CA TYR A 76 2.45 -7.04 12.22
C TYR A 76 2.66 -7.87 13.48
N THR A 77 3.47 -8.92 13.35
CA THR A 77 3.83 -9.79 14.46
C THR A 77 5.23 -9.46 14.95
N PHE A 78 5.42 -9.43 16.26
CA PHE A 78 6.72 -9.23 16.89
C PHE A 78 6.84 -10.11 18.14
N ARG A 79 8.07 -10.50 18.48
CA ARG A 79 8.29 -11.43 19.59
C ARG A 79 8.61 -10.70 20.89
N VAL A 80 7.82 -10.96 21.94
CA VAL A 80 8.00 -10.42 23.29
C VAL A 80 7.91 -11.55 24.32
N LEU A 81 8.80 -11.53 25.31
CA LEU A 81 8.86 -12.51 26.41
C LEU A 81 8.70 -13.99 25.99
N GLY A 82 9.29 -14.38 24.86
CA GLY A 82 9.27 -15.77 24.37
C GLY A 82 8.08 -16.14 23.47
N GLY A 83 7.02 -15.32 23.46
CA GLY A 83 5.84 -15.49 22.61
C GLY A 83 5.72 -14.46 21.50
N ASP A 84 4.86 -14.75 20.53
CA ASP A 84 4.52 -13.83 19.44
C ASP A 84 3.35 -12.94 19.86
N ALA A 85 3.48 -11.64 19.61
CA ALA A 85 2.45 -10.64 19.81
C ALA A 85 2.07 -10.03 18.47
N VAL A 86 0.78 -9.78 18.27
CA VAL A 86 0.25 -9.12 17.07
C VAL A 86 -0.13 -7.69 17.42
N ALA A 87 0.36 -6.74 16.65
CA ALA A 87 -0.06 -5.35 16.73
C ALA A 87 -0.84 -4.96 15.48
N LYS A 88 -1.94 -4.25 15.72
CA LYS A 88 -2.80 -3.66 14.69
C LYS A 88 -2.40 -2.22 14.41
N TYR A 89 -2.49 -1.80 13.16
CA TYR A 89 -2.37 -0.42 12.74
C TYR A 89 -3.26 -0.15 11.52
N TYR A 90 -3.51 1.11 11.25
CA TYR A 90 -4.19 1.57 10.05
C TYR A 90 -3.19 2.24 9.12
N GLN A 91 -3.25 1.90 7.83
CA GLN A 91 -2.41 2.50 6.80
C GLN A 91 -3.27 3.35 5.88
N HIS A 92 -3.08 4.67 5.96
CA HIS A 92 -3.60 5.63 4.99
C HIS A 92 -2.68 5.68 3.78
N PHE A 93 -3.25 5.90 2.59
CA PHE A 93 -2.49 6.06 1.35
C PHE A 93 -3.29 6.85 0.32
N THR A 94 -2.59 7.36 -0.69
CA THR A 94 -3.18 8.01 -1.85
C THR A 94 -2.95 7.15 -3.09
N ILE A 95 -3.99 6.97 -3.92
CA ILE A 95 -3.87 6.43 -5.28
C ILE A 95 -4.13 7.56 -6.28
N ASP A 96 -3.14 7.87 -7.12
CA ASP A 96 -3.27 8.75 -8.29
C ASP A 96 -3.42 7.89 -9.55
N PHE A 97 -4.57 8.00 -10.20
CA PHE A 97 -4.84 7.41 -11.49
C PHE A 97 -4.74 8.46 -12.59
N THR A 98 -4.08 8.10 -13.69
CA THR A 98 -4.07 8.89 -14.93
C THR A 98 -4.41 7.99 -16.11
N ALA A 99 -5.48 8.29 -16.83
CA ALA A 99 -5.87 7.63 -18.07
C ALA A 99 -5.51 8.48 -19.30
N LYS A 100 -4.98 7.83 -20.33
CA LYS A 100 -4.74 8.36 -21.67
C LYS A 100 -5.27 7.35 -22.68
N GLU A 101 -5.28 7.73 -23.95
CA GLU A 101 -5.61 6.80 -25.03
C GLU A 101 -4.72 5.54 -24.95
N ASN A 102 -5.35 4.36 -24.93
CA ASN A 102 -4.70 3.05 -24.87
C ASN A 102 -3.79 2.77 -23.65
N ARG A 103 -3.69 3.67 -22.67
CA ARG A 103 -2.73 3.53 -21.57
C ARG A 103 -3.23 4.19 -20.30
N TYR A 104 -2.91 3.60 -19.16
CA TYR A 104 -3.12 4.22 -17.87
C TYR A 104 -1.88 4.12 -16.99
N ARG A 105 -1.83 4.97 -15.97
CA ARG A 105 -0.85 4.97 -14.89
C ARG A 105 -1.58 4.98 -13.56
N VAL A 106 -1.04 4.23 -12.61
CA VAL A 106 -1.46 4.24 -11.20
C VAL A 106 -0.24 4.47 -10.34
N ILE A 107 -0.34 5.37 -9.37
CA ILE A 107 0.70 5.63 -8.37
C ILE A 107 0.07 5.48 -6.99
N ILE A 108 0.62 4.64 -6.13
CA ILE A 108 0.26 4.53 -4.71
C ILE A 108 1.37 5.17 -3.88
N THR A 109 1.03 6.19 -3.09
CA THR A 109 2.00 7.00 -2.34
C THR A 109 1.37 7.65 -1.10
N ASP A 110 2.11 8.55 -0.44
CA ASP A 110 1.71 9.30 0.75
C ASP A 110 1.17 8.39 1.87
N PHE A 111 1.99 7.40 2.24
CA PHE A 111 1.63 6.44 3.27
C PHE A 111 1.79 7.02 4.67
N GLU A 112 0.70 7.03 5.43
CA GLU A 112 0.68 7.41 6.84
C GLU A 112 0.12 6.26 7.66
N LEU A 113 0.73 6.01 8.81
CA LEU A 113 0.34 4.97 9.74
C LEU A 113 -0.33 5.59 10.95
N ASP A 114 -1.47 5.05 11.33
CA ASP A 114 -2.16 5.36 12.58
C ASP A 114 -2.27 4.08 13.41
N LYS A 115 -1.47 4.02 14.47
CA LYS A 115 -1.58 2.98 15.48
C LYS A 115 -2.49 3.48 16.59
N PRO A 116 -3.66 2.88 16.81
CA PRO A 116 -4.55 3.30 17.88
C PRO A 116 -3.89 3.06 19.24
N ALA A 117 -4.26 3.87 20.24
CA ALA A 117 -3.84 3.64 21.61
C ALA A 117 -4.33 2.25 22.06
N THR A 118 -3.43 1.49 22.67
CA THR A 118 -3.75 0.17 23.21
C THR A 118 -3.65 0.24 24.73
N TYR A 119 -4.73 -0.09 25.44
CA TYR A 119 -4.74 -0.19 26.90
C TYR A 119 -4.83 -1.64 27.32
N SER A 120 -3.97 -2.05 28.26
CA SER A 120 -4.00 -3.35 28.91
C SER A 120 -3.94 -3.18 30.42
N LYS A 121 -4.26 -4.24 31.17
CA LYS A 121 -4.11 -4.26 32.64
C LYS A 121 -2.67 -4.03 33.14
N TYR A 122 -1.67 -4.12 32.25
CA TYR A 122 -0.25 -3.95 32.57
C TYR A 122 0.35 -2.66 32.00
N GLY A 123 -0.48 -1.77 31.44
CA GLY A 123 -0.04 -0.50 30.87
C GLY A 123 -0.70 -0.17 29.53
N GLY A 124 -0.52 1.08 29.09
CA GLY A 124 -1.00 1.59 27.81
C GLY A 124 0.15 1.98 26.86
N SER A 125 -0.08 1.83 25.56
CA SER A 125 0.70 2.49 24.52
C SER A 125 -0.12 3.66 23.99
N PRO A 126 0.46 4.87 23.87
CA PRO A 126 -0.23 5.99 23.23
C PRO A 126 -0.51 5.66 21.77
N ALA A 127 -1.43 6.41 21.17
CA ALA A 127 -1.61 6.40 19.73
C ALA A 127 -0.33 6.92 19.06
N ILE A 128 0.11 6.27 17.99
CA ILE A 128 1.31 6.65 17.26
C ILE A 128 0.89 6.95 15.83
N LYS A 129 1.19 8.18 15.38
CA LYS A 129 1.15 8.54 13.96
C LYS A 129 2.57 8.64 13.42
N GLY A 130 2.80 8.10 12.24
CA GLY A 130 4.10 8.16 11.58
C GLY A 130 3.99 7.92 10.08
N SER A 131 4.97 8.39 9.31
CA SER A 131 5.05 8.06 7.88
C SER A 131 5.77 6.74 7.68
N ILE A 132 5.47 6.04 6.59
CA ILE A 132 6.23 4.85 6.20
C ILE A 132 7.72 5.18 5.99
N ASP A 133 8.02 6.39 5.53
CA ASP A 133 9.38 6.86 5.29
C ASP A 133 10.17 6.98 6.60
N GLY A 134 9.51 7.30 7.71
CA GLY A 134 10.12 7.27 9.04
C GLY A 134 10.55 5.88 9.47
N TYR A 135 9.77 4.84 9.13
CA TYR A 135 10.15 3.44 9.35
C TYR A 135 11.26 2.97 8.41
N TYR A 136 11.32 3.50 7.20
CA TYR A 136 12.46 3.25 6.32
C TYR A 136 13.74 3.88 6.88
N ALA A 137 13.67 5.15 7.30
CA ALA A 137 14.81 5.89 7.83
C ALA A 137 15.32 5.37 9.19
N SER A 138 14.48 4.67 9.95
CA SER A 138 14.88 4.09 11.25
C SER A 138 15.76 2.84 11.11
N ILE A 139 15.80 2.21 9.93
CA ILE A 139 16.64 1.04 9.69
C ILE A 139 18.04 1.52 9.28
N PRO A 140 19.10 1.17 10.05
CA PRO A 140 20.46 1.50 9.64
C PRO A 140 20.78 0.86 8.28
N LYS A 141 21.48 1.61 7.42
CA LYS A 141 21.92 1.09 6.10
C LYS A 141 22.77 -0.17 6.24
N GLU A 142 23.57 -0.22 7.30
CA GLU A 142 24.41 -1.35 7.67
C GLU A 142 24.29 -1.57 9.18
N TYR A 143 24.17 -2.82 9.61
CA TYR A 143 24.19 -3.20 11.01
C TYR A 143 24.66 -4.66 11.15
N ASP A 144 25.33 -4.96 12.26
CA ASP A 144 25.69 -6.33 12.63
C ASP A 144 24.63 -6.87 13.59
N TRP A 145 23.79 -7.78 13.09
CA TRP A 145 22.65 -8.33 13.83
C TRP A 145 23.06 -8.90 15.19
N GLU A 146 24.20 -9.57 15.27
CA GLU A 146 24.66 -10.22 16.50
C GLU A 146 25.12 -9.21 17.55
N LYS A 147 25.54 -8.01 17.13
CA LYS A 147 25.94 -6.91 18.04
C LYS A 147 24.79 -6.05 18.52
N LEU A 148 23.63 -6.08 17.85
CA LEU A 148 22.47 -5.30 18.24
C LEU A 148 21.89 -5.76 19.57
N LYS A 149 21.54 -4.80 20.43
CA LYS A 149 20.75 -5.03 21.65
C LYS A 149 19.32 -5.43 21.27
N ARG A 150 18.64 -6.11 22.19
CA ARG A 150 17.25 -6.57 21.98
C ARG A 150 16.28 -5.47 21.54
N PRO A 151 16.29 -4.24 22.11
CA PRO A 151 15.39 -3.17 21.66
C PRO A 151 15.65 -2.72 20.22
N GLU A 152 16.91 -2.70 19.79
CA GLU A 152 17.30 -2.30 18.42
C GLU A 152 16.84 -3.34 17.40
N ARG A 153 17.08 -4.64 17.70
CA ARG A 153 16.57 -5.75 16.87
C ARG A 153 15.04 -5.70 16.74
N LEU A 154 14.34 -5.42 17.85
CA LEU A 154 12.89 -5.30 17.86
C LEU A 154 12.43 -4.12 16.98
N SER A 155 13.04 -2.95 17.12
CA SER A 155 12.71 -1.77 16.32
C SER A 155 12.92 -2.01 14.81
N ILE A 156 14.05 -2.61 14.43
CA ILE A 156 14.34 -2.98 13.04
C ILE A 156 13.32 -3.99 12.53
N ASN A 157 13.00 -5.03 13.30
CA ASN A 157 12.00 -6.03 12.90
C ASN A 157 10.62 -5.44 12.71
N ILE A 158 10.18 -4.55 13.61
CA ILE A 158 8.90 -3.86 13.46
C ILE A 158 8.91 -3.04 12.16
N SER A 159 9.97 -2.27 11.94
CA SER A 159 10.10 -1.42 10.76
C SER A 159 10.09 -2.23 9.47
N LYS A 160 10.85 -3.33 9.41
CA LYS A 160 10.84 -4.23 8.25
C LYS A 160 9.48 -4.89 8.01
N ASN A 161 8.75 -5.28 9.06
CA ASN A 161 7.41 -5.86 8.90
C ASN A 161 6.41 -4.85 8.33
N VAL A 162 6.42 -3.64 8.87
CA VAL A 162 5.58 -2.53 8.39
C VAL A 162 5.88 -2.27 6.91
N LEU A 163 7.15 -2.11 6.53
CA LEU A 163 7.57 -1.90 5.13
C LEU A 163 7.18 -3.08 4.21
N LYS A 164 7.33 -4.32 4.68
CA LYS A 164 6.92 -5.52 3.95
C LYS A 164 5.41 -5.54 3.69
N ASN A 165 4.61 -5.19 4.68
CA ASN A 165 3.16 -5.14 4.55
C ASN A 165 2.77 -4.03 3.55
N THR A 166 3.32 -2.83 3.68
CA THR A 166 3.06 -1.72 2.75
C THR A 166 3.43 -2.10 1.31
N TYR A 167 4.58 -2.74 1.12
CA TYR A 167 4.98 -3.29 -0.17
C TYR A 167 3.96 -4.30 -0.68
N SER A 168 3.62 -5.30 0.14
CA SER A 168 2.75 -6.40 -0.29
C SER A 168 1.35 -5.92 -0.61
N SER A 169 0.76 -5.06 0.24
CA SER A 169 -0.57 -4.49 0.00
C SER A 169 -0.58 -3.64 -1.25
N SER A 170 0.43 -2.78 -1.45
CA SER A 170 0.53 -1.94 -2.66
C SER A 170 0.66 -2.75 -3.94
N ILE A 171 1.52 -3.78 -3.98
CA ILE A 171 1.67 -4.65 -5.15
C ILE A 171 0.37 -5.41 -5.43
N ASN A 172 -0.29 -5.94 -4.40
CA ASN A 172 -1.57 -6.63 -4.55
C ASN A 172 -2.66 -5.68 -5.07
N THR A 173 -2.70 -4.42 -4.60
CA THR A 173 -3.62 -3.40 -5.12
C THR A 173 -3.35 -3.09 -6.59
N LEU A 174 -2.10 -2.85 -6.97
CA LEU A 174 -1.73 -2.60 -8.38
C LEU A 174 -2.12 -3.78 -9.27
N GLN A 175 -1.88 -5.01 -8.81
CA GLN A 175 -2.25 -6.22 -9.54
C GLN A 175 -3.77 -6.36 -9.67
N SER A 176 -4.53 -6.11 -8.60
CA SER A 176 -6.02 -6.09 -8.62
C SER A 176 -6.56 -5.09 -9.65
N ILE A 177 -5.99 -3.88 -9.71
CA ILE A 177 -6.38 -2.87 -10.71
C ILE A 177 -6.11 -3.40 -12.12
N LYS A 178 -4.89 -3.91 -12.36
CA LYS A 178 -4.48 -4.44 -13.65
C LYS A 178 -5.40 -5.55 -14.14
N ASP A 179 -5.68 -6.52 -13.28
CA ASP A 179 -6.52 -7.66 -13.60
C ASP A 179 -7.97 -7.23 -13.85
N PHE A 180 -8.49 -6.30 -13.06
CA PHE A 180 -9.82 -5.75 -13.26
C PHE A 180 -9.96 -5.06 -14.61
N ILE A 181 -9.02 -4.17 -14.96
CA ILE A 181 -9.10 -3.43 -16.23
C ILE A 181 -8.99 -4.41 -17.40
N ARG A 182 -8.01 -5.32 -17.40
CA ARG A 182 -7.84 -6.30 -18.47
C ARG A 182 -9.07 -7.21 -18.64
N LYS A 183 -9.68 -7.64 -17.53
CA LYS A 183 -10.90 -8.45 -17.55
C LYS A 183 -12.11 -7.71 -18.14
N ASN A 184 -12.19 -6.39 -17.95
CA ASN A 184 -13.37 -5.60 -18.33
C ASN A 184 -13.20 -4.78 -19.61
N ALA A 185 -11.96 -4.58 -20.08
CA ALA A 185 -11.65 -3.94 -21.36
C ALA A 185 -12.26 -4.72 -22.54
N ASN A 186 -12.23 -6.05 -22.49
CA ASN A 186 -12.68 -6.93 -23.58
C ASN A 186 -14.20 -7.24 -23.55
N LYS A 187 -14.99 -6.59 -22.69
CA LYS A 187 -16.42 -6.92 -22.49
C LYS A 187 -17.39 -6.09 -23.34
N THR A 188 -16.92 -5.06 -24.03
CA THR A 188 -17.74 -4.20 -24.88
C THR A 188 -17.61 -4.70 -26.31
N ASP A 189 -18.66 -5.40 -26.80
CA ASP A 189 -19.04 -5.59 -28.23
C ASP A 189 -20.19 -6.61 -28.44
N LYS A 190 -20.82 -7.17 -27.38
CA LYS A 190 -21.93 -8.13 -27.52
C LYS A 190 -23.31 -7.65 -27.07
N LYS A 191 -23.59 -6.33 -27.07
CA LYS A 191 -24.88 -5.81 -26.57
C LYS A 191 -25.79 -5.14 -27.60
N ASP A 192 -25.43 -5.12 -28.89
CA ASP A 192 -26.22 -4.44 -29.92
C ASP A 192 -26.90 -5.40 -30.92
N GLU A 193 -27.15 -6.65 -30.55
CA GLU A 193 -28.01 -7.59 -31.32
C GLU A 193 -29.27 -7.96 -30.53
N PHE A 194 -30.19 -7.02 -30.30
CA PHE A 194 -31.60 -7.31 -29.99
C PHE A 194 -32.51 -6.17 -30.44
#